data_AF-A0A946XW82-F1
#
_entry.id   AF-A0A946XW82-F1
#
_cell.length_a   1.000
_cell.length_b   1.000
_cell.length_c   1.000
_cell.angle_alpha   90.00
_cell.angle_beta   90.00
_cell.angle_gamma   90.00
#
_symmetry.space_group_name_H-M   'P 1'
#
loop_
_entity.id
_entity.type
_entity.pdbx_description
1 polymer ?
#
loop_
_entity_poly.entity_id
_entity_poly.type
_entity_poly.pdbx_seq_one_letter_code
_entity_poly.pdbx_strand_id
1 'polypeptide(L)'
;IMHAGISDILLSLGVDKHEPEPNHDRVVETMKGCVEKLKQQQRELLRSRYEEGRRAKELASEQASTAAAIRKQLQRIRMTVRKCMETQLKRVEI
;
A
#
# COMPACT_ATOMS: atom_id res chain seq x y z
N ILE A 1 12.10 4.76 13.39
CA ILE A 1 12.97 3.56 13.48
C ILE A 1 12.88 2.90 12.11
N MET A 2 13.93 3.02 11.31
CA MET A 2 14.00 2.42 9.97
C MET A 2 14.30 0.93 10.16
N HIS A 3 13.47 0.05 9.59
CA HIS A 3 13.73 -1.41 9.59
C HIS A 3 14.78 -1.79 8.54
N ALA A 4 15.89 -1.03 8.45
CA ALA A 4 16.96 -1.30 7.50
C ALA A 4 17.62 -2.67 7.74
N GLY A 5 17.60 -3.18 8.98
CA GLY A 5 18.19 -4.49 9.29
C GLY A 5 17.34 -5.70 8.86
N ILE A 6 16.03 -5.56 8.65
CA ILE A 6 15.19 -6.73 8.35
C ILE A 6 15.44 -7.26 6.94
N SER A 7 15.70 -6.36 5.97
CA SER A 7 15.99 -6.75 4.59
C SER A 7 17.28 -7.57 4.49
N ASP A 8 18.35 -7.14 5.17
CA ASP A 8 19.64 -7.84 5.16
C ASP A 8 19.54 -9.20 5.86
N ILE A 9 18.79 -9.26 6.97
CA ILE A 9 18.52 -10.51 7.66
C ILE A 9 17.75 -11.49 6.74
N LEU A 10 16.69 -11.03 6.06
CA LEU A 10 15.91 -11.84 5.12
C LEU A 10 16.77 -12.42 3.99
N LEU A 11 17.70 -11.64 3.45
CA LEU A 11 18.63 -12.08 2.40
C LEU A 11 19.65 -13.10 2.95
N SER A 12 20.17 -12.88 4.16
CA SER A 12 21.14 -13.79 4.79
C SER A 12 20.56 -15.15 5.20
N LEU A 13 19.26 -15.21 5.47
CA LEU A 13 18.56 -16.43 5.87
C LEU A 13 18.26 -17.37 4.70
N GLY A 14 18.67 -17.03 3.47
CA GLY A 14 18.42 -17.87 2.30
C GLY A 14 16.93 -18.12 2.07
N VAL A 15 16.08 -17.14 2.40
CA VAL A 15 14.69 -17.18 1.93
C VAL A 15 14.79 -17.14 0.42
N ASP A 16 14.58 -18.30 -0.21
CA ASP A 16 14.63 -18.47 -1.65
C ASP A 16 13.92 -17.31 -2.33
N LYS A 17 14.46 -16.88 -3.48
CA LYS A 17 13.72 -15.99 -4.38
C LYS A 17 12.39 -16.68 -4.64
N HIS A 18 11.36 -16.23 -3.93
CA HIS A 18 10.05 -16.80 -4.04
C HIS A 18 9.61 -16.48 -5.46
N GLU A 19 9.67 -17.46 -6.36
CA GLU A 19 9.04 -17.35 -7.66
C GLU A 19 7.60 -16.91 -7.37
N PRO A 20 7.11 -15.82 -7.98
CA PRO A 20 5.78 -15.34 -7.67
C PRO A 20 4.82 -16.49 -7.92
N GLU A 21 4.23 -17.02 -6.84
CA GLU A 21 3.15 -17.99 -6.96
C GLU A 21 2.13 -17.38 -7.93
N PRO A 22 1.48 -18.16 -8.81
CA PRO A 22 0.48 -17.63 -9.74
C PRO A 22 -0.60 -16.76 -9.08
N ASN A 23 -0.85 -17.00 -7.78
CA ASN A 23 -1.76 -16.20 -6.97
C ASN A 23 -1.19 -14.83 -6.56
N HIS A 24 0.13 -14.70 -6.40
CA HIS A 24 0.80 -13.44 -6.03
C HIS A 24 0.67 -12.38 -7.12
N ASP A 25 0.97 -12.71 -8.38
CA ASP A 25 0.87 -11.76 -9.49
C ASP A 25 -0.56 -11.29 -9.71
N ARG A 26 -1.52 -12.22 -9.55
CA ARG A 26 -2.95 -11.91 -9.59
C ARG A 26 -3.36 -10.93 -8.48
N VAL A 27 -2.86 -11.11 -7.26
CA VAL A 27 -3.13 -10.21 -6.13
C VAL A 27 -2.53 -8.83 -6.39
N VAL A 28 -1.31 -8.76 -6.89
CA VAL A 28 -0.63 -7.49 -7.23
C VAL A 28 -1.41 -6.74 -8.32
N GLU A 29 -1.79 -7.42 -9.40
CA GLU A 29 -2.52 -6.78 -10.49
C GLU A 29 -3.92 -6.32 -10.07
N THR A 30 -4.60 -7.12 -9.25
CA THR A 30 -5.88 -6.73 -8.66
C THR A 30 -5.73 -5.49 -7.76
N MET A 31 -4.68 -5.43 -6.96
CA MET A 31 -4.40 -4.27 -6.11
C MET A 31 -4.14 -3.02 -6.94
N LYS A 32 -3.31 -3.11 -8.00
CA LYS A 32 -3.06 -2.00 -8.93
C LYS A 32 -4.37 -1.49 -9.53
N GLY A 33 -5.20 -2.38 -10.08
CA GLY A 33 -6.51 -2.02 -10.62
C GLY A 33 -7.45 -1.38 -9.58
N CYS A 34 -7.34 -1.74 -8.30
CA CYS A 34 -8.09 -1.11 -7.22
C CYS A 34 -7.54 0.25 -6.80
N VAL A 35 -6.23 0.47 -6.87
CA VAL A 35 -5.59 1.77 -6.64
C VAL A 35 -5.95 2.76 -7.75
N GLU A 36 -5.99 2.32 -9.00
CA GLU A 36 -6.38 3.17 -10.14
C GLU A 36 -7.81 3.73 -10.02
N LYS A 37 -8.71 3.01 -9.34
CA LYS A 37 -10.09 3.45 -9.07
C LYS A 37 -10.21 4.55 -8.01
N LEU A 38 -9.14 4.84 -7.28
CA LEU A 38 -9.15 5.91 -6.27
C LEU A 38 -9.20 7.30 -6.92
N LYS A 39 -9.65 8.30 -6.18
CA LYS A 39 -9.55 9.70 -6.64
C LYS A 39 -8.08 10.13 -6.71
N GLN A 40 -7.75 11.06 -7.59
CA GLN A 40 -6.37 11.56 -7.78
C GLN A 40 -5.67 11.93 -6.46
N GLN A 41 -6.33 12.73 -5.62
CA GLN A 41 -5.80 13.14 -4.30
C GLN A 41 -5.50 11.94 -3.37
N GLN A 42 -6.28 10.87 -3.46
CA GLN A 42 -6.06 9.65 -2.66
C GLN A 42 -4.85 8.86 -3.18
N ARG A 43 -4.69 8.79 -4.51
CA ARG A 43 -3.50 8.18 -5.12
C ARG A 43 -2.23 8.97 -4.77
N GLU A 44 -2.28 10.29 -4.84
CA GLU A 44 -1.16 11.16 -4.44
C GLU A 44 -0.78 10.96 -2.97
N LEU A 45 -1.76 10.85 -2.07
CA LEU A 45 -1.47 10.59 -0.66
C LEU A 45 -0.83 9.22 -0.42
N LEU A 46 -1.21 8.20 -1.21
CA LEU A 46 -0.53 6.89 -1.19
C LEU A 46 0.88 6.99 -1.74
N ARG A 47 1.07 7.64 -2.89
CA ARG A 47 2.36 7.88 -3.54
C ARG A 47 3.34 8.53 -2.58
N SER A 48 2.94 9.63 -1.96
CA SER A 48 3.79 10.33 -1.00
C SER A 48 4.12 9.49 0.24
N ARG A 49 3.21 8.61 0.66
CA ARG A 49 3.49 7.73 1.80
C ARG A 49 4.38 6.53 1.45
N TYR A 50 4.17 5.89 0.30
CA TYR A 50 4.73 4.58 -0.02
C TYR A 50 5.88 4.63 -1.02
N GLU A 51 5.85 5.54 -1.98
CA GLU A 51 6.95 5.75 -2.92
C GLU A 51 7.96 6.76 -2.38
N GLU A 52 7.48 7.91 -1.89
CA GLU A 52 8.37 8.98 -1.38
C GLU A 52 8.77 8.77 0.10
N GLY A 53 8.18 7.80 0.79
CA GLY A 53 8.52 7.46 2.19
C GLY A 53 8.14 8.52 3.24
N ARG A 54 7.32 9.51 2.88
CA ARG A 54 7.00 10.67 3.73
C ARG A 54 6.13 10.28 4.93
N ARG A 55 6.43 10.86 6.09
CA ARG A 55 5.70 10.59 7.34
C ARG A 55 4.44 11.45 7.42
N ALA A 56 3.45 10.95 8.17
CA ALA A 56 2.18 11.66 8.37
C ALA A 56 2.33 13.06 9.01
N LYS A 57 3.42 13.33 9.73
CA LYS A 57 3.72 14.66 10.28
C LYS A 57 4.13 15.65 9.18
N GLU A 58 4.95 15.21 8.23
CA GLU A 58 5.43 16.03 7.10
C GLU A 58 4.27 16.37 6.16
N LEU A 59 3.44 15.37 5.85
CA LEU A 59 2.24 15.54 5.02
C LEU A 59 1.20 16.47 5.67
N ALA A 60 1.11 16.46 7.00
CA ALA A 60 0.19 17.31 7.73
C ALA A 60 0.58 18.79 7.65
N SER A 61 1.88 19.09 7.74
CA SER A 61 2.40 20.45 7.62
C SER A 61 2.09 21.08 6.26
N GLU A 62 2.22 20.32 5.17
CA GLU A 62 1.95 20.82 3.81
C GLU A 62 0.46 21.03 3.53
N GLN A 63 -0.41 20.22 4.12
CA GLN A 63 -1.86 20.23 3.84
C GLN A 63 -2.66 21.03 4.88
N ALA A 64 -1.99 21.86 5.70
CA ALA A 64 -2.60 22.58 6.82
C ALA A 64 -3.51 21.67 7.68
N SER A 65 -3.05 20.45 7.95
CA SER A 65 -3.82 19.40 8.61
C SER A 65 -3.11 18.90 9.87
N THR A 66 -3.69 17.91 10.54
CA THR A 66 -3.04 17.21 11.66
C THR A 66 -2.53 15.85 11.23
N ALA A 67 -1.44 15.39 11.83
CA ALA A 67 -0.92 14.06 11.56
C ALA A 67 -1.95 12.95 11.88
N ALA A 68 -2.88 13.19 12.82
CA ALA A 68 -3.99 12.28 13.10
C ALA A 68 -4.98 12.22 11.94
N ALA A 69 -5.35 13.36 11.36
CA ALA A 69 -6.21 13.44 10.18
C ALA A 69 -5.59 12.71 8.98
N ILE A 70 -4.30 12.93 8.70
CA ILE A 70 -3.57 12.23 7.62
C ILE A 70 -3.61 10.71 7.82
N ARG A 71 -3.34 10.22 9.04
CA ARG A 71 -3.42 8.77 9.34
C ARG A 71 -4.83 8.22 9.11
N LYS A 72 -5.87 8.96 9.49
CA LYS A 72 -7.26 8.57 9.26
C LYS A 72 -7.62 8.57 7.77
N GLN A 73 -7.13 9.52 6.99
CA GLN A 73 -7.31 9.51 5.53
C GLN A 73 -6.64 8.28 4.91
N LEU A 74 -5.37 8.01 5.23
CA LEU A 74 -4.65 6.81 4.78
C LEU A 74 -5.37 5.52 5.19
N GLN A 75 -5.89 5.45 6.42
CA GLN A 75 -6.67 4.30 6.88
C GLN A 75 -7.92 4.08 6.02
N ARG A 76 -8.70 5.14 5.75
CA ARG A 76 -9.90 5.05 4.91
C ARG A 76 -9.56 4.60 3.49
N ILE A 77 -8.51 5.15 2.89
CA ILE A 77 -8.06 4.76 1.55
C ILE A 77 -7.70 3.26 1.51
N ARG A 78 -6.95 2.77 2.49
CA ARG A 78 -6.60 1.34 2.59
C ARG A 78 -7.83 0.44 2.73
N MET A 79 -8.85 0.87 3.48
CA MET A 79 -10.12 0.14 3.58
C MET A 79 -10.86 0.10 2.25
N THR A 80 -10.86 1.21 1.49
CA THR A 80 -11.44 1.25 0.15
C THR A 80 -10.73 0.28 -0.80
N VAL A 81 -9.39 0.30 -0.83
CA VAL A 81 -8.60 -0.63 -1.66
C VAL A 81 -8.88 -2.08 -1.26
N ARG A 82 -8.86 -2.38 0.05
CA ARG A 82 -9.17 -3.72 0.57
C ARG A 82 -10.54 -4.21 0.10
N LYS A 83 -11.60 -3.41 0.28
CA LYS A 83 -12.95 -3.79 -0.14
C LYS A 83 -13.05 -4.03 -1.65
N CYS A 84 -12.33 -3.22 -2.44
CA CYS A 84 -12.23 -3.44 -3.87
C CYS A 84 -11.56 -4.79 -4.17
N MET A 85 -10.40 -5.07 -3.57
CA MET A 85 -9.68 -6.34 -3.78
C MET A 85 -10.53 -7.54 -3.37
N GLU A 86 -11.17 -7.51 -2.20
CA GLU A 86 -12.08 -8.56 -1.73
C GLU A 86 -13.21 -8.82 -2.73
N THR A 87 -13.71 -7.77 -3.39
CA THR A 87 -14.76 -7.91 -4.41
C THR A 87 -14.21 -8.49 -5.72
N GLN A 88 -13.03 -8.07 -6.16
CA GLN A 88 -12.44 -8.52 -7.41
C GLN A 88 -11.94 -9.96 -7.32
N LEU A 89 -11.25 -10.32 -6.22
CA LEU A 89 -10.73 -11.67 -6.03
C LEU A 89 -11.87 -12.71 -5.93
N LYS A 90 -12.98 -12.38 -5.25
CA LYS A 90 -14.16 -13.26 -5.19
C LYS A 90 -14.87 -13.45 -6.54
N ARG A 91 -14.79 -12.48 -7.46
CA ARG A 91 -15.41 -12.60 -8.79
C ARG A 91 -14.66 -13.54 -9.73
N VAL A 92 -13.39 -13.83 -9.44
CA VAL A 92 -12.50 -14.62 -10.29
C VAL A 92 -12.46 -16.10 -9.85
N GLU A 93 -13.15 -16.45 -8.75
CA GLU A 93 -13.24 -17.83 -8.22
C GLU A 93 -14.45 -18.62 -8.79
N ILE A 94 -15.00 -18.23 -9.96
CA ILE A 94 -16.10 -18.92 -10.67
C ILE A 94 -15.64 -19.29 -12.07
#